data_AF-A0A1G3FK45-F1
#
_entry.id   AF-A0A1G3FK45-F1
#
_cell.length_a   1.000
_cell.length_b   1.000
_cell.length_c   1.000
_cell.angle_alpha   90.00
_cell.angle_beta   90.00
_cell.angle_gamma   90.00
#
_symmetry.space_group_name_H-M   'P 1'
#
loop_
_entity.id
_entity.type
_entity.pdbx_description
1 polymer ?
#
loop_
_entity_poly.entity_id
_entity_poly.type
_entity_poly.pdbx_seq_one_letter_code
_entity_poly.pdbx_strand_id
1 'polypeptide(L)'
;MKAIPKPRSDGIVRFGKRKAKRDDRNLMFATLLKVPPVLPAEYDFDVVHHGIPTPMFGNDQYGDCVIAGRAHQTLRFEKAEQNKLIAIGDNDVLHEYFGETGGTDSGLVVLDSLKEWRKRGWLAAKRRYKIKAFAQIDQGKRSEVKRAVFMDIGVGLGFSLPDAALTQFYAGKPWAVVSGKAGHPNPRNGHYVYVPGYTRSGPVCVTWGRKQQMSWAFIVKYCDEAYAIIDAIDTAKKKRGLDAGKLDAFLAGLRKAKLAAAKKSATRTGGRHG
;
A
#
# COMPACT_ATOMS: atom_id res chain seq x y z
N MET A 1 13.87 -0.86 22.65
CA MET A 1 13.06 -1.55 21.62
C MET A 1 12.07 -2.46 22.35
N LYS A 2 10.79 -2.47 21.97
CA LYS A 2 9.81 -3.42 22.55
C LYS A 2 10.09 -4.82 21.98
N ALA A 3 10.00 -5.86 22.80
CA ALA A 3 10.18 -7.23 22.35
C ALA A 3 9.10 -7.62 21.34
N ILE A 4 9.48 -8.34 20.27
CA ILE A 4 8.54 -8.93 19.30
C ILE A 4 7.81 -10.07 20.01
N PRO A 5 6.46 -10.09 20.04
CA PRO A 5 5.68 -11.19 20.62
C PRO A 5 5.99 -12.53 19.95
N LYS A 6 5.85 -13.64 20.67
CA LYS A 6 6.06 -14.99 20.10
C LYS A 6 5.13 -15.23 18.89
N PRO A 7 5.61 -15.92 17.83
CA PRO A 7 4.77 -16.32 16.70
C PRO A 7 3.58 -17.16 17.14
N ARG A 8 2.45 -17.06 16.44
CA ARG A 8 1.32 -17.99 16.61
C ARG A 8 1.62 -19.31 15.88
N SER A 9 1.29 -20.44 16.50
CA SER A 9 1.71 -21.80 16.08
C SER A 9 0.99 -22.38 14.86
N ASP A 10 0.12 -21.64 14.19
CA ASP A 10 -0.81 -22.15 13.18
C ASP A 10 -1.06 -21.19 11.98
N GLY A 11 -0.19 -21.20 10.97
CA GLY A 11 -0.49 -20.48 9.73
C GLY A 11 0.60 -20.55 8.69
N ILE A 12 0.23 -20.82 7.44
CA ILE A 12 1.08 -20.59 6.25
C ILE A 12 0.85 -19.16 5.72
N VAL A 13 -0.23 -18.48 6.17
CA VAL A 13 -0.64 -17.14 5.75
C VAL A 13 -1.36 -16.41 6.90
N ARG A 14 -1.20 -15.09 7.02
CA ARG A 14 -1.91 -14.26 8.01
C ARG A 14 -2.51 -13.00 7.38
N PHE A 15 -3.63 -12.60 7.96
CA PHE A 15 -4.35 -11.36 7.67
C PHE A 15 -4.04 -10.30 8.71
N GLY A 16 -4.14 -9.03 8.30
CA GLY A 16 -3.64 -7.93 9.11
C GLY A 16 -4.19 -6.55 8.77
N LYS A 17 -4.94 -6.43 7.68
CA LYS A 17 -5.58 -5.17 7.32
C LYS A 17 -6.85 -5.02 8.13
N ARG A 18 -7.01 -3.89 8.82
CA ARG A 18 -8.26 -3.53 9.51
C ARG A 18 -9.28 -2.92 8.54
N LYS A 19 -10.49 -2.63 9.01
CA LYS A 19 -11.53 -1.98 8.21
C LYS A 19 -10.99 -0.67 7.59
N ALA A 20 -11.20 -0.48 6.29
CA ALA A 20 -10.77 0.71 5.59
C ALA A 20 -11.37 1.98 6.22
N LYS A 21 -10.56 3.03 6.32
CA LYS A 21 -10.95 4.33 6.85
C LYS A 21 -11.05 5.33 5.71
N ARG A 22 -12.18 6.05 5.63
CA ARG A 22 -12.40 7.10 4.62
C ARG A 22 -12.00 8.47 5.17
N ASP A 23 -11.45 9.29 4.30
CA ASP A 23 -11.06 10.67 4.59
C ASP A 23 -11.17 11.48 3.30
N ASP A 24 -12.15 12.37 3.23
CA ASP A 24 -12.45 13.15 2.00
C ASP A 24 -11.34 14.13 1.64
N ARG A 25 -10.37 14.33 2.55
CA ARG A 25 -9.15 15.11 2.28
C ARG A 25 -8.09 14.28 1.59
N ASN A 26 -8.34 13.02 1.23
CA ASN A 26 -7.37 12.23 0.49
C ASN A 26 -7.10 12.85 -0.88
N LEU A 27 -5.83 12.89 -1.27
CA LEU A 27 -5.45 13.27 -2.62
C LEU A 27 -5.94 12.20 -3.59
N MET A 28 -6.80 12.57 -4.54
CA MET A 28 -7.21 11.62 -5.59
C MET A 28 -6.12 11.52 -6.66
N PHE A 29 -5.66 10.30 -6.97
CA PHE A 29 -4.57 10.06 -7.90
C PHE A 29 -4.84 10.67 -9.28
N ALA A 30 -6.09 10.57 -9.75
CA ALA A 30 -6.57 11.18 -10.99
C ALA A 30 -6.22 12.67 -11.15
N THR A 31 -6.16 13.44 -10.05
CA THR A 31 -5.91 14.89 -10.12
C THR A 31 -4.44 15.21 -10.42
N LEU A 32 -3.54 14.28 -10.12
CA LEU A 32 -2.11 14.39 -10.39
C LEU A 32 -1.74 13.93 -11.80
N LEU A 33 -2.63 13.23 -12.48
CA LEU A 33 -2.34 12.63 -13.76
C LEU A 33 -2.23 13.71 -14.85
N LYS A 34 -1.09 13.72 -15.54
CA LYS A 34 -0.92 14.45 -16.81
C LYS A 34 -1.66 13.71 -17.94
N VAL A 35 -1.43 14.14 -19.17
CA VAL A 35 -1.96 13.50 -20.38
C VAL A 35 -1.83 11.97 -20.28
N PRO A 36 -2.91 11.20 -20.52
CA PRO A 36 -2.87 9.75 -20.45
C PRO A 36 -1.78 9.15 -21.35
N PRO A 37 -0.84 8.36 -20.82
CA PRO A 37 0.09 7.62 -21.67
C PRO A 37 -0.66 6.48 -22.37
N VAL A 38 -0.17 6.09 -23.56
CA VAL A 38 -0.52 4.78 -24.12
C VAL A 38 0.10 3.71 -23.22
N LEU A 39 -0.74 2.82 -22.69
CA LEU A 39 -0.32 1.78 -21.76
C LEU A 39 -0.20 0.44 -22.49
N PRO A 40 0.85 -0.36 -22.21
CA PRO A 40 0.93 -1.70 -22.75
C PRO A 40 -0.21 -2.60 -22.22
N ALA A 41 -0.42 -3.73 -22.89
CA ALA A 41 -1.39 -4.73 -22.43
C ALA A 41 -0.97 -5.36 -21.09
N GLU A 42 0.34 -5.48 -20.88
CA GLU A 42 0.97 -6.02 -19.68
C GLU A 42 2.19 -5.19 -19.30
N TYR A 43 2.48 -5.15 -18.02
CA TYR A 43 3.67 -4.53 -17.46
C TYR A 43 3.95 -5.15 -16.11
N ASP A 44 5.22 -5.44 -15.83
CA ASP A 44 5.64 -5.93 -14.52
C ASP A 44 6.97 -5.28 -14.15
N PHE A 45 6.97 -4.52 -13.06
CA PHE A 45 8.16 -3.84 -12.58
C PHE A 45 9.32 -4.81 -12.38
N ASP A 46 9.08 -5.99 -11.80
CA ASP A 46 10.17 -6.91 -11.45
C ASP A 46 10.69 -7.68 -12.67
N VAL A 47 9.96 -7.68 -13.80
CA VAL A 47 10.45 -8.17 -15.10
C VAL A 47 11.34 -7.13 -15.78
N VAL A 48 11.01 -5.84 -15.66
CA VAL A 48 11.84 -4.75 -16.19
C VAL A 48 13.07 -4.50 -15.31
N HIS A 49 12.92 -4.71 -13.99
CA HIS A 49 13.94 -4.48 -12.99
C HIS A 49 14.24 -5.80 -12.25
N HIS A 50 15.19 -6.56 -12.78
CA HIS A 50 15.53 -7.89 -12.28
C HIS A 50 16.15 -7.90 -10.87
N GLY A 51 16.03 -9.05 -10.20
CA GLY A 51 16.73 -9.36 -8.94
C GLY A 51 16.02 -8.91 -7.66
N ILE A 52 14.78 -8.43 -7.74
CA ILE A 52 14.06 -7.96 -6.57
C ILE A 52 13.41 -9.14 -5.84
N PRO A 53 13.70 -9.37 -4.55
CA PRO A 53 13.13 -10.49 -3.83
C PRO A 53 11.67 -10.24 -3.43
N THR A 54 10.94 -11.32 -3.18
CA THR A 54 9.57 -11.34 -2.63
C THR A 54 9.54 -12.13 -1.32
N PRO A 55 10.23 -11.69 -0.25
CA PRO A 55 10.25 -12.42 1.02
C PRO A 55 8.89 -12.42 1.71
N MET A 56 8.70 -13.32 2.67
CA MET A 56 7.46 -13.43 3.46
C MET A 56 7.27 -12.24 4.43
N PHE A 57 8.38 -11.68 4.92
CA PHE A 57 8.41 -10.61 5.92
C PHE A 57 7.68 -10.92 7.24
N GLY A 58 7.48 -12.21 7.56
CA GLY A 58 6.75 -12.67 8.75
C GLY A 58 5.22 -12.69 8.61
N ASN A 59 4.68 -12.43 7.41
CA ASN A 59 3.23 -12.39 7.16
C ASN A 59 2.55 -13.77 7.06
N ASP A 60 3.29 -14.84 7.33
CA ASP A 60 2.81 -16.19 7.65
C ASP A 60 2.57 -16.37 9.16
N GLN A 61 3.22 -15.56 10.00
CA GLN A 61 3.18 -15.64 11.47
C GLN A 61 2.38 -14.51 12.11
N TYR A 62 2.39 -13.31 11.52
CA TYR A 62 1.79 -12.09 12.08
C TYR A 62 0.85 -11.37 11.10
N GLY A 63 -0.07 -10.57 11.65
CA GLY A 63 -1.00 -9.74 10.89
C GLY A 63 -0.37 -8.44 10.36
N ASP A 64 0.83 -8.53 9.81
CA ASP A 64 1.67 -7.39 9.43
C ASP A 64 1.60 -7.00 7.94
N CYS A 65 0.68 -7.60 7.16
CA CYS A 65 0.57 -7.43 5.70
C CYS A 65 0.66 -5.96 5.18
N VAL A 66 0.23 -4.99 5.98
CA VAL A 66 0.36 -3.55 5.65
C VAL A 66 1.82 -3.10 5.60
N ILE A 67 2.65 -3.52 6.57
CA ILE A 67 4.08 -3.21 6.60
C ILE A 67 4.86 -4.12 5.65
N ALA A 68 4.48 -5.39 5.48
CA ALA A 68 5.06 -6.25 4.44
C ALA A 68 4.87 -5.65 3.03
N GLY A 69 3.67 -5.13 2.73
CA GLY A 69 3.40 -4.38 1.50
C GLY A 69 4.26 -3.11 1.36
N ARG A 70 4.43 -2.34 2.45
CA ARG A 70 5.35 -1.19 2.50
C ARG A 70 6.80 -1.59 2.18
N ALA A 71 7.26 -2.69 2.76
CA ALA A 71 8.61 -3.22 2.55
C ALA A 71 8.83 -3.61 1.09
N HIS A 72 7.90 -4.38 0.50
CA HIS A 72 7.95 -4.72 -0.91
C HIS A 72 8.00 -3.48 -1.80
N GLN A 73 7.21 -2.45 -1.49
CA GLN A 73 7.20 -1.22 -2.25
C GLN A 73 8.48 -0.39 -2.08
N THR A 74 9.04 -0.33 -0.87
CA THR A 74 10.32 0.36 -0.60
C THR A 74 11.47 -0.26 -1.41
N LEU A 75 11.53 -1.58 -1.54
CA LEU A 75 12.50 -2.26 -2.42
C LEU A 75 12.41 -1.77 -3.87
N ARG A 76 11.19 -1.58 -4.40
CA ARG A 76 10.98 -1.10 -5.77
C ARG A 76 11.32 0.38 -5.92
N PHE A 77 11.04 1.22 -4.91
CA PHE A 77 11.46 2.62 -4.93
C PHE A 77 12.99 2.75 -5.06
N GLU A 78 13.74 2.12 -4.15
CA GLU A 78 15.21 2.19 -4.20
C GLU A 78 15.80 1.58 -5.47
N LYS A 79 15.17 0.52 -6.01
CA LYS A 79 15.56 -0.06 -7.30
C LYS A 79 15.27 0.88 -8.47
N ALA A 80 14.12 1.53 -8.50
CA ALA A 80 13.74 2.46 -9.58
C ALA A 80 14.57 3.75 -9.57
N GLU A 81 14.85 4.27 -8.38
CA GLU A 81 15.39 5.62 -8.19
C GLU A 81 16.91 5.63 -8.10
N GLN A 82 17.51 4.55 -7.56
CA GLN A 82 18.95 4.47 -7.31
C GLN A 82 19.59 3.19 -7.88
N ASN A 83 18.81 2.31 -8.51
CA ASN A 83 19.25 0.97 -8.93
C ASN A 83 19.83 0.12 -7.80
N LYS A 84 19.35 0.31 -6.57
CA LYS A 84 19.84 -0.41 -5.38
C LYS A 84 18.85 -1.47 -4.90
N LEU A 85 19.38 -2.63 -4.52
CA LEU A 85 18.66 -3.65 -3.76
C LEU A 85 19.08 -3.53 -2.30
N ILE A 86 18.19 -2.99 -1.47
CA ILE A 86 18.44 -2.85 -0.02
C ILE A 86 18.01 -4.14 0.71
N ALA A 87 18.72 -4.48 1.77
CA ALA A 87 18.43 -5.66 2.59
C ALA A 87 17.44 -5.33 3.72
N ILE A 88 16.14 -5.31 3.39
CA ILE A 88 15.07 -5.27 4.40
C ILE A 88 14.87 -6.70 4.92
N GLY A 89 14.90 -6.88 6.24
CA GLY A 89 14.61 -8.17 6.88
C GLY A 89 13.32 -8.17 7.68
N ASP A 90 12.88 -9.36 8.09
CA ASP A 90 11.65 -9.54 8.90
C ASP A 90 11.68 -8.69 10.17
N ASN A 91 12.83 -8.56 10.84
CA ASN A 91 12.95 -7.71 12.02
C ASN A 91 12.67 -6.22 11.76
N ASP A 92 13.03 -5.69 10.58
CA ASP A 92 12.72 -4.30 10.22
C ASP A 92 11.19 -4.12 10.11
N VAL A 93 10.53 -5.07 9.43
CA VAL A 93 9.08 -5.08 9.21
C VAL A 93 8.33 -5.24 10.52
N LEU A 94 8.68 -6.25 11.33
CA LEU A 94 8.01 -6.53 12.58
C LEU A 94 8.22 -5.42 13.61
N HIS A 95 9.39 -4.79 13.65
CA HIS A 95 9.62 -3.65 14.54
C HIS A 95 8.73 -2.45 14.21
N GLU A 96 8.58 -2.12 12.93
CA GLU A 96 7.65 -1.06 12.51
C GLU A 96 6.19 -1.46 12.78
N TYR A 97 5.81 -2.70 12.45
CA TYR A 97 4.46 -3.22 12.70
C TYR A 97 4.06 -3.13 14.17
N PHE A 98 4.88 -3.69 15.08
CA PHE A 98 4.61 -3.63 16.51
C PHE A 98 4.77 -2.23 17.10
N GLY A 99 5.54 -1.36 16.44
CA GLY A 99 5.55 0.07 16.75
C GLY A 99 4.20 0.73 16.48
N GLU A 100 3.62 0.52 15.31
CA GLU A 100 2.33 1.11 14.91
C GLU A 100 1.13 0.49 15.66
N THR A 101 1.17 -0.80 15.99
CA THR A 101 0.10 -1.47 16.76
C THR A 101 0.19 -1.28 18.28
N GLY A 102 1.26 -0.65 18.78
CA GLY A 102 1.51 -0.51 20.20
C GLY A 102 2.04 -1.77 20.90
N GLY A 103 2.38 -2.82 20.13
CA GLY A 103 3.00 -4.06 20.61
C GLY A 103 2.10 -5.29 20.56
N THR A 104 0.86 -5.15 20.06
CA THR A 104 -0.10 -6.27 19.93
C THR A 104 -0.31 -6.64 18.47
N ASP A 105 -0.41 -7.93 18.16
CA ASP A 105 -0.74 -8.42 16.83
C ASP A 105 -2.23 -8.19 16.49
N SER A 106 -2.57 -6.93 16.17
CA SER A 106 -3.94 -6.42 16.00
C SER A 106 -4.25 -5.94 14.57
N GLY A 107 -3.25 -5.99 13.68
CA GLY A 107 -3.34 -5.44 12.35
C GLY A 107 -3.35 -3.91 12.31
N LEU A 108 -3.35 -3.35 11.11
CA LEU A 108 -3.25 -1.90 10.87
C LEU A 108 -4.38 -1.37 9.99
N VAL A 109 -4.78 -0.13 10.26
CA VAL A 109 -5.59 0.67 9.34
C VAL A 109 -4.63 1.28 8.31
N VAL A 110 -4.77 0.91 7.03
CA VAL A 110 -3.83 1.29 5.96
C VAL A 110 -3.66 2.80 5.88
N LEU A 111 -4.75 3.56 5.90
CA LEU A 111 -4.69 5.03 5.82
C LEU A 111 -3.89 5.65 6.97
N ASP A 112 -4.01 5.13 8.19
CA ASP A 112 -3.26 5.65 9.34
C ASP A 112 -1.78 5.28 9.23
N SER A 113 -1.48 4.07 8.76
CA SER A 113 -0.12 3.60 8.45
C SER A 113 0.56 4.44 7.35
N LEU A 114 -0.15 4.73 6.24
CA LEU A 114 0.34 5.61 5.17
C LEU A 114 0.62 7.05 5.67
N LYS A 115 -0.20 7.56 6.59
CA LYS A 115 0.02 8.86 7.23
C LYS A 115 1.29 8.86 8.07
N GLU A 116 1.57 7.79 8.81
CA GLU A 116 2.81 7.64 9.58
C GLU A 116 4.03 7.50 8.66
N TRP A 117 3.96 6.68 7.60
CA TRP A 117 5.03 6.56 6.60
C TRP A 117 5.37 7.92 5.97
N ARG A 118 4.36 8.71 5.61
CA ARG A 118 4.56 10.08 5.08
C ARG A 118 5.07 11.05 6.13
N LYS A 119 4.73 10.90 7.41
CA LYS A 119 5.05 11.88 8.46
C LYS A 119 6.43 11.63 9.06
N ARG A 120 6.66 10.41 9.53
CA ARG A 120 7.85 10.00 10.30
C ARG A 120 8.79 9.10 9.50
N GLY A 121 8.31 8.50 8.42
CA GLY A 121 9.03 7.42 7.76
C GLY A 121 9.13 6.19 8.67
N TRP A 122 9.87 5.20 8.20
CA TRP A 122 10.15 3.98 8.95
C TRP A 122 11.64 3.63 8.86
N LEU A 123 12.18 2.91 9.84
CA LEU A 123 13.57 2.49 9.86
C LEU A 123 13.64 1.05 9.30
N ALA A 124 14.34 0.87 8.19
CA ALA A 124 14.60 -0.43 7.58
C ALA A 124 15.98 -0.44 6.93
N ALA A 125 16.65 -1.59 6.84
CA ALA A 125 17.98 -1.67 6.23
C ALA A 125 18.95 -0.56 6.75
N LYS A 126 18.89 -0.26 8.05
CA LYS A 126 19.67 0.79 8.75
C LYS A 126 19.44 2.23 8.28
N ARG A 127 18.39 2.52 7.51
CA ARG A 127 18.07 3.86 7.00
C ARG A 127 16.59 4.19 7.20
N ARG A 128 16.30 5.49 7.32
CA ARG A 128 14.92 5.98 7.43
C ARG A 128 14.36 6.29 6.05
N TYR A 129 13.32 5.56 5.63
CA TYR A 129 12.64 5.78 4.35
C TYR A 129 11.30 6.48 4.57
N LYS A 130 10.99 7.48 3.74
CA LYS A 130 9.84 8.35 3.93
C LYS A 130 9.27 8.78 2.58
N ILE A 131 7.99 8.51 2.39
CA ILE A 131 7.28 8.90 1.17
C ILE A 131 6.96 10.40 1.15
N LYS A 132 7.00 11.02 -0.03
CA LYS A 132 6.52 12.39 -0.24
C LYS A 132 5.00 12.48 -0.05
N ALA A 133 4.26 11.54 -0.63
CA ALA A 133 2.80 11.50 -0.58
C ALA A 133 2.22 10.11 -0.85
N PHE A 134 0.92 9.99 -0.62
CA PHE A 134 0.09 8.91 -1.14
C PHE A 134 -1.16 9.54 -1.76
N ALA A 135 -1.72 8.89 -2.77
CA ALA A 135 -2.93 9.32 -3.45
C ALA A 135 -3.90 8.15 -3.59
N GLN A 136 -5.17 8.37 -3.25
CA GLN A 136 -6.23 7.39 -3.37
C GLN A 136 -6.56 7.14 -4.84
N ILE A 137 -6.68 5.87 -5.21
CA ILE A 137 -7.08 5.41 -6.53
C ILE A 137 -8.55 5.00 -6.45
N ASP A 138 -9.32 5.31 -7.48
CA ASP A 138 -10.61 4.66 -7.71
C ASP A 138 -10.36 3.23 -8.21
N GLN A 139 -10.62 2.24 -7.36
CA GLN A 139 -10.37 0.83 -7.67
C GLN A 139 -11.22 0.29 -8.83
N GLY A 140 -12.32 0.96 -9.18
CA GLY A 140 -13.12 0.64 -10.36
C GLY A 140 -12.46 1.08 -11.67
N LYS A 141 -11.54 2.05 -11.61
CA LYS A 141 -10.85 2.60 -12.79
C LYS A 141 -9.56 1.86 -13.07
N ARG A 142 -9.65 0.80 -13.88
CA ARG A 142 -8.51 -0.01 -14.35
C ARG A 142 -7.36 0.86 -14.89
N SER A 143 -7.67 1.93 -15.61
CA SER A 143 -6.68 2.85 -16.16
C SER A 143 -5.81 3.51 -15.08
N GLU A 144 -6.37 3.88 -13.92
CA GLU A 144 -5.60 4.50 -12.84
C GLU A 144 -4.61 3.49 -12.23
N VAL A 145 -5.08 2.27 -11.96
CA VAL A 145 -4.23 1.17 -11.48
C VAL A 145 -3.08 0.89 -12.46
N LYS A 146 -3.40 0.70 -13.75
CA LYS A 146 -2.38 0.46 -14.79
C LYS A 146 -1.38 1.61 -14.90
N ARG A 147 -1.83 2.87 -14.79
CA ARG A 147 -0.95 4.05 -14.88
C ARG A 147 0.01 4.12 -13.70
N ALA A 148 -0.46 3.91 -12.47
CA ALA A 148 0.40 3.88 -11.30
C ALA A 148 1.47 2.78 -11.41
N VAL A 149 1.07 1.57 -11.81
CA VAL A 149 1.99 0.45 -12.02
C VAL A 149 3.01 0.75 -13.13
N PHE A 150 2.56 1.21 -14.30
CA PHE A 150 3.45 1.49 -15.43
C PHE A 150 4.46 2.62 -15.17
N MET A 151 4.12 3.57 -14.29
CA MET A 151 5.01 4.65 -13.87
C MET A 151 6.01 4.25 -12.78
N ASP A 152 6.11 2.97 -12.44
CA ASP A 152 7.04 2.46 -11.42
C ASP A 152 6.74 2.99 -10.00
N ILE A 153 5.50 3.42 -9.77
CA ILE A 153 4.95 3.78 -8.45
C ILE A 153 4.42 2.50 -7.78
N GLY A 154 3.77 1.64 -8.58
CA GLY A 154 2.99 0.51 -8.09
C GLY A 154 1.73 0.95 -7.34
N VAL A 155 0.99 -0.02 -6.82
CA VAL A 155 -0.27 0.24 -6.10
C VAL A 155 -0.35 -0.59 -4.84
N GLY A 156 -0.76 0.03 -3.74
CA GLY A 156 -1.22 -0.66 -2.54
C GLY A 156 -2.71 -0.93 -2.63
N LEU A 157 -3.13 -2.19 -2.48
CA LEU A 157 -4.54 -2.59 -2.49
C LEU A 157 -4.92 -3.25 -1.17
N GLY A 158 -6.04 -2.80 -0.60
CA GLY A 158 -6.66 -3.38 0.58
C GLY A 158 -7.96 -4.11 0.24
N PHE A 159 -8.17 -5.26 0.86
CA PHE A 159 -9.27 -6.17 0.59
C PHE A 159 -9.98 -6.60 1.87
N SER A 160 -11.23 -7.05 1.69
CA SER A 160 -11.83 -8.11 2.51
C SER A 160 -11.93 -9.36 1.64
N LEU A 161 -10.92 -10.24 1.73
CA LEU A 161 -10.82 -11.39 0.82
C LEU A 161 -11.95 -12.39 1.10
N PRO A 162 -12.51 -13.03 0.06
CA PRO A 162 -13.38 -14.18 0.24
C PRO A 162 -12.57 -15.41 0.69
N ASP A 163 -13.21 -16.39 1.34
CA ASP A 163 -12.52 -17.63 1.74
C ASP A 163 -11.99 -18.39 0.51
N ALA A 164 -12.68 -18.31 -0.63
CA ALA A 164 -12.23 -18.88 -1.89
C ALA A 164 -10.87 -18.34 -2.39
N ALA A 165 -10.45 -17.14 -1.97
CA ALA A 165 -9.14 -16.59 -2.33
C ALA A 165 -8.00 -17.42 -1.72
N LEU A 166 -8.19 -17.96 -0.51
CA LEU A 166 -7.23 -18.87 0.11
C LEU A 166 -7.15 -20.19 -0.66
N THR A 167 -8.30 -20.77 -1.02
CA THR A 167 -8.34 -21.99 -1.84
C THR A 167 -7.63 -21.79 -3.18
N GLN A 168 -7.90 -20.66 -3.87
CA GLN A 168 -7.23 -20.31 -5.12
C GLN A 168 -5.72 -20.13 -4.92
N PHE A 169 -5.31 -19.45 -3.85
CA PHE A 169 -3.90 -19.27 -3.51
C PHE A 169 -3.21 -20.63 -3.33
N TYR A 170 -3.69 -21.50 -2.43
CA TYR A 170 -3.06 -22.80 -2.20
C TYR A 170 -3.04 -23.70 -3.44
N ALA A 171 -4.04 -23.57 -4.32
CA ALA A 171 -4.09 -24.29 -5.60
C ALA A 171 -3.22 -23.66 -6.71
N GLY A 172 -2.50 -22.56 -6.44
CA GLY A 172 -1.70 -21.84 -7.45
C GLY A 172 -2.54 -21.16 -8.55
N LYS A 173 -3.82 -20.92 -8.29
CA LYS A 173 -4.75 -20.32 -9.26
C LYS A 173 -4.84 -18.79 -9.07
N PRO A 174 -5.14 -18.03 -10.14
CA PRO A 174 -5.46 -16.61 -10.02
C PRO A 174 -6.62 -16.37 -9.06
N TRP A 175 -6.60 -15.24 -8.37
CA TRP A 175 -7.74 -14.75 -7.63
C TRP A 175 -8.83 -14.28 -8.59
N ALA A 176 -9.95 -14.98 -8.57
CA ALA A 176 -11.09 -14.73 -9.42
C ALA A 176 -12.37 -14.75 -8.58
N VAL A 177 -13.38 -14.00 -9.02
CA VAL A 177 -14.70 -14.01 -8.38
C VAL A 177 -15.31 -15.39 -8.55
N VAL A 178 -15.75 -15.99 -7.44
CA VAL A 178 -16.54 -17.22 -7.44
C VAL A 178 -17.94 -16.95 -6.91
N SER A 179 -18.89 -17.80 -7.33
CA SER A 179 -20.26 -17.80 -6.82
C SER A 179 -20.39 -18.54 -5.49
N GLY A 180 -21.55 -18.41 -4.85
CA GLY A 180 -21.87 -19.11 -3.60
C GLY A 180 -21.13 -18.56 -2.37
N LYS A 181 -21.38 -19.20 -1.22
CA LYS A 181 -20.96 -18.74 0.12
C LYS A 181 -19.46 -18.42 0.23
N ALA A 182 -18.61 -19.27 -0.33
CA ALA A 182 -17.15 -19.09 -0.29
C ALA A 182 -16.66 -17.85 -1.07
N GLY A 183 -17.49 -17.31 -1.97
CA GLY A 183 -17.22 -16.10 -2.75
C GLY A 183 -17.71 -14.80 -2.10
N HIS A 184 -18.31 -14.83 -0.91
CA HIS A 184 -18.69 -13.61 -0.19
C HIS A 184 -17.45 -12.96 0.44
N PRO A 185 -17.34 -11.62 0.43
CA PRO A 185 -16.29 -10.94 1.18
C PRO A 185 -16.33 -11.35 2.65
N ASN A 186 -15.20 -11.77 3.21
CA ASN A 186 -15.09 -12.10 4.63
C ASN A 186 -14.38 -10.95 5.36
N PRO A 187 -15.08 -10.21 6.25
CA PRO A 187 -14.48 -9.10 6.99
C PRO A 187 -13.31 -9.49 7.89
N ARG A 188 -13.18 -10.78 8.24
CA ARG A 188 -12.05 -11.31 9.03
C ARG A 188 -10.80 -11.57 8.19
N ASN A 189 -10.93 -11.61 6.86
CA ASN A 189 -9.83 -11.83 5.93
C ASN A 189 -9.32 -10.50 5.36
N GLY A 190 -9.09 -9.53 6.25
CA GLY A 190 -8.56 -8.23 5.88
C GLY A 190 -7.11 -8.35 5.42
N HIS A 191 -6.85 -8.08 4.14
CA HIS A 191 -5.51 -8.22 3.58
C HIS A 191 -5.07 -7.00 2.78
N TYR A 192 -3.80 -6.63 2.90
CA TYR A 192 -3.18 -5.56 2.11
C TYR A 192 -2.00 -6.12 1.31
N VAL A 193 -1.90 -5.72 0.04
CA VAL A 193 -0.85 -6.22 -0.87
C VAL A 193 -0.27 -5.08 -1.72
N TYR A 194 0.96 -5.28 -2.17
CA TYR A 194 1.61 -4.40 -3.14
C TYR A 194 1.49 -4.98 -4.56
N VAL A 195 1.22 -4.14 -5.55
CA VAL A 195 1.05 -4.49 -6.97
C VAL A 195 2.17 -3.87 -7.80
N PRO A 196 3.18 -4.66 -8.21
CA PRO A 196 4.22 -4.23 -9.16
C PRO A 196 3.82 -4.39 -10.63
N GLY A 197 2.74 -5.12 -10.93
CA GLY A 197 2.46 -5.54 -12.31
C GLY A 197 0.98 -5.74 -12.63
N TYR A 198 0.70 -5.89 -13.92
CA TYR A 198 -0.59 -6.30 -14.45
C TYR A 198 -0.41 -7.05 -15.78
N THR A 199 -1.39 -7.88 -16.08
CA THR A 199 -1.59 -8.52 -17.38
C THR A 199 -2.91 -8.04 -17.99
N ARG A 200 -3.29 -8.57 -19.16
CA ARG A 200 -4.63 -8.35 -19.72
C ARG A 200 -5.74 -8.79 -18.75
N SER A 201 -5.50 -9.85 -17.98
CA SER A 201 -6.46 -10.45 -17.05
C SER A 201 -6.68 -9.63 -15.79
N GLY A 202 -5.64 -8.91 -15.33
CA GLY A 202 -5.72 -8.06 -14.14
C GLY A 202 -4.38 -7.79 -13.47
N PRO A 203 -4.40 -7.17 -12.28
CA PRO A 203 -3.20 -6.91 -11.50
C PRO A 203 -2.48 -8.18 -11.03
N VAL A 204 -1.18 -8.09 -10.81
CA VAL A 204 -0.36 -9.12 -10.16
C VAL A 204 0.22 -8.49 -8.90
N CYS A 205 -0.14 -9.01 -7.73
CA CYS A 205 0.41 -8.54 -6.46
C CYS A 205 1.55 -9.42 -5.97
N VAL A 206 2.32 -8.90 -5.02
CA VAL A 206 3.20 -9.68 -4.15
C VAL A 206 2.46 -9.91 -2.84
N THR A 207 2.35 -11.18 -2.44
CA THR A 207 1.75 -11.59 -1.18
C THR A 207 2.31 -12.94 -0.74
N TRP A 208 2.50 -13.10 0.56
CA TRP A 208 2.92 -14.36 1.18
C TRP A 208 4.08 -15.05 0.45
N GLY A 209 5.17 -14.31 0.23
CA GLY A 209 6.40 -14.85 -0.35
C GLY A 209 6.42 -15.00 -1.88
N ARG A 210 5.35 -14.65 -2.61
CA ARG A 210 5.31 -14.84 -4.08
C ARG A 210 4.38 -13.86 -4.81
N LYS A 211 4.38 -13.94 -6.14
CA LYS A 211 3.41 -13.23 -6.99
C LYS A 211 2.07 -13.97 -7.05
N GLN A 212 0.98 -13.21 -7.08
CA GLN A 212 -0.39 -13.70 -7.18
C GLN A 212 -1.18 -12.85 -8.18
N GLN A 213 -1.62 -13.46 -9.28
CA GLN A 213 -2.51 -12.83 -10.25
C GLN A 213 -3.90 -12.68 -9.65
N MET A 214 -4.57 -11.55 -9.93
CA MET A 214 -5.99 -11.34 -9.67
C MET A 214 -6.70 -10.83 -10.93
N SER A 215 -7.99 -11.14 -11.09
CA SER A 215 -8.77 -10.62 -12.22
C SER A 215 -9.25 -9.18 -11.98
N TRP A 216 -9.56 -8.44 -13.04
CA TRP A 216 -10.18 -7.12 -12.89
C TRP A 216 -11.53 -7.16 -12.15
N ALA A 217 -12.31 -8.22 -12.33
CA ALA A 217 -13.56 -8.39 -11.60
C ALA A 217 -13.33 -8.62 -10.09
N PHE A 218 -12.21 -9.28 -9.73
CA PHE A 218 -11.84 -9.51 -8.34
C PHE A 218 -11.59 -8.20 -7.60
N ILE A 219 -10.82 -7.27 -8.19
CA ILE A 219 -10.57 -5.98 -7.54
C ILE A 219 -11.86 -5.17 -7.36
N VAL A 220 -12.74 -5.15 -8.37
CA VAL A 220 -14.01 -4.41 -8.29
C VAL A 220 -14.89 -4.93 -7.16
N LYS A 221 -14.90 -6.26 -6.94
CA LYS A 221 -15.77 -6.89 -5.94
C LYS A 221 -15.22 -6.82 -4.51
N TYR A 222 -13.91 -6.95 -4.32
CA TYR A 222 -13.33 -7.18 -2.98
C TYR A 222 -12.39 -6.07 -2.49
N CYS A 223 -11.91 -5.18 -3.37
CA CYS A 223 -10.99 -4.11 -2.98
C CYS A 223 -11.78 -2.96 -2.32
N ASP A 224 -11.47 -2.66 -1.06
CA ASP A 224 -12.11 -1.60 -0.31
C ASP A 224 -11.23 -0.35 -0.18
N GLU A 225 -9.92 -0.41 -0.42
CA GLU A 225 -9.06 0.77 -0.49
C GLU A 225 -7.88 0.57 -1.45
N ALA A 226 -7.52 1.61 -2.19
CA ALA A 226 -6.43 1.56 -3.18
C ALA A 226 -5.63 2.86 -3.16
N TYR A 227 -4.30 2.75 -3.17
CA TYR A 227 -3.40 3.89 -3.06
C TYR A 227 -2.19 3.79 -4.00
N ALA A 228 -1.91 4.87 -4.72
CA ALA A 228 -0.61 5.14 -5.31
C ALA A 228 0.28 5.77 -4.24
N ILE A 229 1.42 5.14 -3.93
CA ILE A 229 2.38 5.68 -2.95
C ILE A 229 3.55 6.31 -3.70
N ILE A 230 3.82 7.58 -3.41
CA ILE A 230 4.77 8.42 -4.16
C ILE A 230 5.94 8.75 -3.23
N ASP A 231 7.07 8.09 -3.44
CA ASP A 231 8.31 8.41 -2.72
C ASP A 231 8.94 9.69 -3.26
N ALA A 232 9.31 9.68 -4.56
CA ALA A 232 9.75 10.85 -5.30
C ALA A 232 9.10 10.93 -6.70
N ILE A 233 9.22 12.11 -7.36
CA ILE A 233 8.88 12.31 -8.79
C ILE A 233 10.18 12.62 -9.54
N ASP A 234 11.03 11.61 -9.67
CA ASP A 234 12.43 11.73 -10.03
C ASP A 234 12.80 10.92 -11.28
N THR A 235 12.13 9.80 -11.52
CA THR A 235 12.28 9.00 -12.74
C THR A 235 11.59 9.66 -13.94
N ALA A 236 12.05 9.32 -15.14
CA ALA A 236 11.50 9.88 -16.38
C ALA A 236 10.01 9.54 -16.56
N LYS A 237 9.56 8.34 -16.19
CA LYS A 237 8.15 7.95 -16.27
C LYS A 237 7.28 8.77 -15.31
N LYS A 238 7.71 8.91 -14.05
CA LYS A 238 7.00 9.69 -13.03
C LYS A 238 6.90 11.17 -13.44
N LYS A 239 8.01 11.78 -13.90
CA LYS A 239 8.04 13.18 -14.36
C LYS A 239 7.10 13.45 -15.54
N ARG A 240 7.00 12.52 -16.49
CA ARG A 240 6.08 12.62 -17.63
C ARG A 240 4.62 12.42 -17.24
N GLY A 241 4.33 11.51 -16.31
CA GLY A 241 2.95 11.13 -16.01
C GLY A 241 2.30 11.84 -14.83
N LEU A 242 3.08 12.44 -13.92
CA LEU A 242 2.59 13.16 -12.74
C LEU A 242 2.86 14.67 -12.79
N ASP A 243 1.89 15.42 -12.28
CA ASP A 243 1.95 16.86 -12.04
C ASP A 243 2.49 17.15 -10.63
N ALA A 244 3.80 17.43 -10.57
CA ALA A 244 4.47 17.77 -9.32
C ALA A 244 3.96 19.09 -8.71
N GLY A 245 3.55 20.05 -9.54
CA GLY A 245 3.01 21.34 -9.09
C GLY A 245 1.68 21.17 -8.36
N LYS A 246 0.77 20.37 -8.92
CA LYS A 246 -0.49 20.01 -8.25
C LYS A 246 -0.25 19.24 -6.95
N LEU A 247 0.71 18.31 -6.94
CA LEU A 247 1.08 17.61 -5.72
C LEU A 247 1.57 18.58 -4.64
N ASP A 248 2.52 19.46 -4.96
CA ASP A 248 3.10 20.38 -4.00
C ASP A 248 2.07 21.42 -3.49
N ALA A 249 1.21 21.92 -4.38
CA ALA A 249 0.09 22.80 -4.02
C ALA A 249 -0.88 22.12 -3.04
N PHE A 250 -1.24 20.86 -3.28
CA PHE A 250 -2.09 20.08 -2.39
C PHE A 250 -1.45 19.88 -1.01
N LEU A 251 -0.17 19.49 -0.96
CA LEU A 251 0.56 19.29 0.30
C LEU A 251 0.69 20.60 1.08
N ALA A 252 0.88 21.73 0.40
CA ALA A 252 0.89 23.06 1.01
C ALA A 252 -0.48 23.44 1.59
N GLY A 253 -1.57 23.13 0.87
CA GLY A 253 -2.95 23.30 1.35
C GLY A 253 -3.23 22.57 2.66
N LEU A 254 -2.80 21.30 2.76
CA LEU A 254 -2.93 20.51 3.99
C LEU A 254 -2.18 21.15 5.19
N ARG A 255 -0.98 21.70 4.95
CA ARG A 255 -0.20 22.39 5.99
C ARG A 255 -0.92 23.65 6.49
N LYS A 256 -1.43 24.47 5.55
CA LYS A 256 -2.20 25.68 5.88
C LYS A 256 -3.47 25.35 6.68
N ALA A 257 -4.23 24.36 6.25
CA ALA A 257 -5.45 23.91 6.95
C ALA A 257 -5.14 23.45 8.38
N LYS A 258 -4.05 22.69 8.58
CA LYS A 258 -3.61 22.25 9.91
C LYS A 258 -3.26 23.42 10.82
N LEU A 259 -2.51 24.40 10.32
CA LEU A 259 -2.14 25.59 11.09
C LEU A 259 -3.37 26.43 11.48
N ALA A 260 -4.33 26.58 10.55
CA ALA A 260 -5.58 27.28 10.82
C ALA A 260 -6.42 26.57 11.90
N ALA A 261 -6.49 25.24 11.87
CA ALA A 261 -7.18 24.45 12.90
C ALA A 261 -6.53 24.59 14.29
N ALA A 262 -5.19 24.56 14.35
CA ALA A 262 -4.46 24.74 15.61
C ALA A 262 -4.70 26.13 16.22
N LYS A 263 -4.68 27.19 15.41
CA LYS A 263 -4.99 28.56 15.86
C LYS A 263 -6.41 28.66 16.41
N LYS A 264 -7.41 28.11 15.72
CA LYS A 264 -8.82 28.10 16.17
C LYS A 264 -9.01 27.36 17.51
N SER A 265 -8.23 26.28 17.73
CA SER A 265 -8.25 25.55 19.00
C SER A 265 -7.68 26.39 20.15
N ALA A 266 -6.56 27.08 19.92
CA ALA A 266 -5.91 27.92 20.92
C ALA A 266 -6.76 29.13 21.34
N THR A 267 -7.47 29.76 20.39
CA THR A 267 -8.40 30.86 20.69
C THR A 267 -9.63 30.41 21.48
N ARG A 268 -10.11 29.17 21.27
CA ARG A 268 -11.24 28.62 22.05
C ARG A 268 -10.86 28.24 23.48
N THR A 269 -9.62 27.86 23.74
CA THR A 269 -9.15 27.56 25.11
C THR A 269 -8.81 28.82 25.91
N GLY A 270 -8.44 29.92 25.26
CA GLY A 270 -8.14 31.20 25.92
C GLY A 270 -9.36 32.05 26.29
N GLY A 271 -10.54 31.78 25.71
CA GLY A 271 -11.78 32.54 25.96
C GLY A 271 -12.69 32.01 27.07
N ARG A 272 -12.21 31.08 27.91
CA ARG A 272 -12.98 30.47 29.01
C ARG A 272 -12.58 30.94 30.41
N HIS A 273 -11.77 32.01 30.49
CA HIS A 273 -11.39 32.68 31.74
C HIS A 273 -11.71 34.17 31.66
N GLY A 274 -13.01 34.48 31.57
CA GLY A 274 -13.57 35.83 31.65
C GLY A 274 -14.92 35.77 32.32
#